data_AF-A0LYM3-F1
#
_entry.id   AF-A0LYM3-F1
#
_cell.length_a   1.000
_cell.length_b   1.000
_cell.length_c   1.000
_cell.angle_alpha   90.00
_cell.angle_beta   90.00
_cell.angle_gamma   90.00
#
_symmetry.space_group_name_H-M   'P 1'
#
loop_
_entity.id
_entity.type
_entity.pdbx_description
1 polymer ?
#
loop_
_entity_poly.entity_id
_entity_poly.type
_entity_poly.pdbx_seq_one_letter_code
_entity_poly.pdbx_strand_id
1 'polypeptide(L)'
;MKYFSESAEHPRQALYTKAREIMQISKHISDYLVPDLAVLNENGNEDKSVYFTGDIIRYSNSLIPNITKAENEFFQEARTQYIIAVGRLTDRLSMNCEKLEFTNSNGREFVGLLRREIKKFRKLQQVWRLTL
;
A
#
# COMPACT_ATOMS: atom_id res chain seq x y z
N MET A 1 -28.65 28.04 12.38
CA MET A 1 -28.86 26.76 13.08
C MET A 1 -28.29 25.67 12.18
N LYS A 2 -27.31 24.91 12.68
CA LYS A 2 -26.45 24.02 11.90
C LYS A 2 -27.27 22.86 11.31
N TYR A 3 -27.36 22.77 9.98
CA TYR A 3 -27.65 21.48 9.34
C TYR A 3 -26.36 20.69 9.35
N PHE A 4 -26.32 19.67 10.19
CA PHE A 4 -25.37 18.57 10.09
C PHE A 4 -25.55 17.94 8.70
N SER A 5 -24.65 18.24 7.76
CA SER A 5 -24.36 17.24 6.74
C SER A 5 -23.49 16.21 7.46
N GLU A 6 -24.07 15.07 7.81
CA GLU A 6 -23.28 13.86 7.97
C GLU A 6 -22.50 13.67 6.67
N SER A 7 -21.23 14.06 6.71
CA SER A 7 -20.32 13.93 5.58
C SER A 7 -20.03 12.44 5.43
N ALA A 8 -20.86 11.74 4.65
CA ALA A 8 -20.44 10.51 4.04
C ALA A 8 -19.10 10.80 3.36
N GLU A 9 -18.00 10.23 3.87
CA GLU A 9 -16.71 10.34 3.22
C GLU A 9 -16.90 10.00 1.74
N HIS A 10 -16.65 10.97 0.86
CA HIS A 10 -16.77 10.71 -0.58
C HIS A 10 -15.85 9.53 -0.90
N PRO A 11 -16.28 8.50 -1.66
CA PRO A 11 -15.50 7.26 -1.87
C PRO A 11 -14.05 7.50 -2.31
N ARG A 12 -13.83 8.59 -3.06
CA ARG A 12 -12.51 9.12 -3.41
C ARG A 12 -11.69 9.52 -2.19
N GLN A 13 -12.22 10.36 -1.30
CA GLN A 13 -11.53 10.78 -0.08
C GLN A 13 -11.15 9.57 0.80
N ALA A 14 -12.07 8.61 0.96
CA ALA A 14 -11.80 7.37 1.68
C ALA A 14 -10.65 6.57 1.05
N LEU A 15 -10.59 6.46 -0.29
CA LEU A 15 -9.49 5.81 -1.01
C LEU A 15 -8.14 6.50 -0.72
N TYR A 16 -8.08 7.83 -0.83
CA TYR A 16 -6.85 8.60 -0.57
C TYR A 16 -6.39 8.49 0.88
N THR A 17 -7.33 8.58 1.83
CA THR A 17 -7.03 8.39 3.25
C THR A 17 -6.46 7.00 3.50
N LYS A 18 -7.08 5.96 2.94
CA LYS A 18 -6.58 4.59 3.07
C LYS A 18 -5.21 4.39 2.42
N ALA A 19 -4.94 5.01 1.26
CA ALA A 19 -3.61 4.96 0.64
C ALA A 19 -2.53 5.61 1.52
N ARG A 20 -2.84 6.75 2.17
CA ARG A 20 -1.92 7.42 3.11
C ARG A 20 -1.65 6.56 4.35
N GLU A 21 -2.66 5.92 4.90
CA GLU A 21 -2.47 5.00 6.03
C GLU A 21 -1.58 3.81 5.66
N ILE A 22 -1.83 3.18 4.50
CA ILE A 22 -0.98 2.09 3.98
C ILE A 22 0.47 2.56 3.84
N MET A 23 0.69 3.78 3.33
CA MET A 23 2.02 4.38 3.20
C MET A 23 2.72 4.56 4.56
N GLN A 24 2.01 5.10 5.55
CA GLN A 24 2.54 5.30 6.91
C GLN A 24 2.87 3.96 7.58
N ILE A 25 1.95 2.99 7.54
CA ILE A 25 2.14 1.67 8.11
C ILE A 25 3.31 0.95 7.43
N SER A 26 3.42 1.04 6.10
CA SER A 26 4.54 0.43 5.36
C SER A 26 5.89 0.98 5.80
N LYS A 27 5.98 2.29 6.01
CA LYS A 27 7.20 2.94 6.53
C LYS A 27 7.54 2.40 7.93
N HIS A 28 6.57 2.40 8.85
CA HIS A 28 6.82 1.93 10.22
C HIS A 28 7.22 0.44 10.29
N ILE A 29 6.62 -0.41 9.46
CA ILE A 29 7.02 -1.82 9.35
C ILE A 29 8.44 -1.94 8.83
N SER A 30 8.80 -1.17 7.79
CA SER A 30 10.15 -1.18 7.26
C SER A 30 11.17 -0.73 8.30
N ASP A 31 10.90 0.41 8.98
CA ASP A 31 11.78 0.94 10.03
C ASP A 31 11.98 -0.07 11.18
N TYR A 32 10.96 -0.90 11.48
CA TYR A 32 11.03 -1.94 12.50
C TYR A 32 11.77 -3.21 12.03
N LEU A 33 11.51 -3.68 10.80
CA LEU A 33 12.06 -4.95 10.30
C LEU A 33 13.49 -4.84 9.79
N VAL A 34 13.90 -3.69 9.25
CA VAL A 34 15.23 -3.50 8.66
C VAL A 34 16.37 -3.83 9.63
N PRO A 35 16.36 -3.39 10.91
CA PRO A 35 17.41 -3.74 11.87
C PRO A 35 17.60 -5.25 12.04
N ASP A 36 16.53 -6.04 11.99
CA ASP A 36 16.59 -7.50 12.11
C ASP A 36 17.10 -8.16 10.83
N LEU A 37 16.68 -7.64 9.67
CA LEU A 37 16.92 -8.26 8.35
C LEU A 37 18.21 -7.79 7.67
N ALA A 38 18.77 -6.64 8.06
CA ALA A 38 19.98 -6.09 7.46
C ALA A 38 21.28 -6.70 7.99
N VAL A 39 21.20 -7.54 9.03
CA VAL A 39 22.37 -8.23 9.59
C VAL A 39 22.76 -9.40 8.68
N LEU A 40 24.06 -9.60 8.49
CA LEU A 40 24.56 -10.78 7.78
C LEU A 40 24.30 -12.04 8.60
N ASN A 41 23.90 -13.13 7.94
CA ASN A 41 23.75 -14.41 8.60
C ASN A 41 25.11 -15.05 8.95
N GLU A 42 25.09 -16.21 9.62
CA GLU A 42 26.29 -16.94 10.07
C GLU A 42 27.27 -17.27 8.94
N ASN A 43 26.78 -17.35 7.70
CA ASN A 43 27.59 -17.61 6.50
C ASN A 43 28.09 -16.32 5.81
N GLY A 44 27.87 -15.15 6.41
CA GLY A 44 28.25 -13.85 5.85
C GLY A 44 27.35 -13.36 4.70
N ASN A 45 26.20 -13.99 4.48
CA ASN A 45 25.27 -13.61 3.42
C ASN A 45 24.13 -12.73 3.97
N GLU A 46 23.63 -11.81 3.15
CA GLU A 46 22.47 -10.97 3.45
C GLU A 46 21.15 -11.77 3.47
N ASP A 47 20.23 -11.41 4.36
CA ASP A 47 18.83 -11.85 4.26
C ASP A 47 18.12 -11.05 3.15
N LYS A 48 17.81 -11.73 2.03
CA LYS A 48 17.10 -11.13 0.89
C LYS A 48 15.72 -10.58 1.24
N SER A 49 15.16 -10.94 2.38
CA SER A 49 13.89 -10.42 2.85
C SER A 49 13.94 -8.92 3.17
N VAL A 50 15.12 -8.36 3.42
CA VAL A 50 15.32 -6.92 3.61
C VAL A 50 14.85 -6.12 2.39
N TYR A 51 14.94 -6.65 1.18
CA TYR A 51 14.46 -5.95 -0.02
C TYR A 51 12.93 -5.81 -0.05
N PHE A 52 12.19 -6.71 0.60
CA PHE A 52 10.73 -6.63 0.66
C PHE A 52 10.27 -5.44 1.52
N THR A 53 11.05 -5.02 2.52
CA THR A 53 10.73 -3.83 3.34
C THR A 53 10.84 -2.54 2.51
N GLY A 54 11.87 -2.42 1.67
CA GLY A 54 11.99 -1.33 0.70
C GLY A 54 10.89 -1.34 -0.36
N ASP A 55 10.51 -2.52 -0.83
CA ASP A 55 9.47 -2.69 -1.83
C ASP A 55 8.09 -2.25 -1.33
N ILE A 56 7.70 -2.57 -0.07
CA ILE A 56 6.42 -2.11 0.48
C ILE A 56 6.37 -0.58 0.60
N ILE A 57 7.48 0.10 0.92
CA ILE A 57 7.56 1.57 0.90
C ILE A 57 7.37 2.08 -0.53
N ARG A 58 8.15 1.55 -1.48
CA ARG A 58 8.13 2.02 -2.87
C ARG A 58 6.75 1.90 -3.51
N TYR A 59 6.10 0.75 -3.35
CA TYR A 59 4.80 0.52 -3.96
C TYR A 59 3.69 1.32 -3.27
N SER A 60 3.73 1.48 -1.94
CA SER A 60 2.72 2.27 -1.21
C SER A 60 2.82 3.75 -1.55
N ASN A 61 4.03 4.31 -1.58
CA ASN A 61 4.28 5.70 -2.04
C ASN A 61 3.77 5.95 -3.47
N SER A 62 3.73 4.91 -4.30
CA SER A 62 3.30 5.02 -5.70
C SER A 62 1.78 5.00 -5.89
N LEU A 63 0.99 4.62 -4.88
CA LEU A 63 -0.47 4.54 -5.00
C LEU A 63 -1.08 5.92 -5.28
N ILE A 64 -0.82 6.90 -4.42
CA ILE A 64 -1.41 8.24 -4.49
C ILE A 64 -1.10 8.93 -5.82
N PRO A 65 0.15 8.98 -6.32
CA PRO A 65 0.45 9.57 -7.62
C PRO A 65 -0.33 8.91 -8.78
N ASN A 66 -0.49 7.59 -8.77
CA ASN A 66 -1.22 6.89 -9.84
C ASN A 66 -2.73 7.11 -9.76
N ILE A 67 -3.31 7.17 -8.55
CA ILE A 67 -4.71 7.57 -8.36
C ILE A 67 -4.93 8.98 -8.90
N THR A 68 -4.10 9.94 -8.49
CA THR A 68 -4.20 11.34 -8.93
C THR A 68 -4.06 11.47 -10.44
N LYS A 69 -3.12 10.73 -11.05
CA LYS A 69 -2.97 10.73 -12.50
C LYS A 69 -4.20 10.16 -13.21
N ALA A 70 -4.74 9.02 -12.74
CA ALA A 70 -5.96 8.46 -13.31
C ALA A 70 -7.15 9.43 -13.23
N GLU A 71 -7.33 10.12 -12.10
CA GLU A 71 -8.44 11.05 -11.90
C GLU A 71 -8.36 12.33 -12.73
N ASN A 72 -7.15 12.79 -13.06
CA ASN A 72 -6.94 14.03 -13.81
C ASN A 72 -6.63 13.79 -15.30
N GLU A 73 -6.50 12.54 -15.72
CA GLU A 73 -6.17 12.21 -17.10
C GLU A 73 -7.38 12.41 -18.02
N PHE A 74 -7.16 13.16 -19.09
CA PHE A 74 -8.17 13.47 -20.09
C PHE A 74 -8.39 12.29 -21.04
N PHE A 75 -7.31 11.63 -21.47
CA PHE A 75 -7.39 10.55 -22.45
C PHE A 75 -7.71 9.21 -21.79
N GLN A 76 -8.78 8.55 -22.24
CA GLN A 76 -9.27 7.31 -21.64
C GLN A 76 -8.24 6.17 -21.62
N GLU A 77 -7.42 6.08 -22.67
CA GLU A 77 -6.37 5.06 -22.75
C GLU A 77 -5.32 5.25 -21.66
N ALA A 78 -4.78 6.46 -21.52
CA ALA A 78 -3.80 6.79 -20.49
C ALA A 78 -4.40 6.64 -19.08
N ARG A 79 -5.67 7.05 -18.88
CA ARG A 79 -6.41 6.84 -17.62
C ARG A 79 -6.44 5.35 -17.24
N THR A 80 -6.76 4.50 -18.22
CA THR A 80 -6.83 3.05 -18.03
C THR A 80 -5.48 2.47 -17.61
N GLN A 81 -4.36 2.97 -18.15
CA GLN A 81 -3.02 2.55 -17.74
C GLN A 81 -2.75 2.88 -16.27
N TYR A 82 -3.12 4.06 -15.79
CA TYR A 82 -2.97 4.42 -14.38
C TYR A 82 -3.86 3.59 -13.46
N ILE A 83 -5.10 3.30 -13.86
CA ILE A 83 -6.00 2.39 -13.12
C ILE A 83 -5.38 1.00 -12.98
N ILE A 84 -4.84 0.45 -14.07
CA ILE A 84 -4.14 -0.85 -14.08
C ILE A 84 -2.89 -0.79 -13.19
N ALA A 85 -2.13 0.32 -13.24
CA ALA A 85 -0.97 0.53 -12.39
C ALA A 85 -1.34 0.49 -10.90
N VAL A 86 -2.42 1.17 -10.48
CA VAL A 86 -2.91 1.09 -9.09
C VAL A 86 -3.22 -0.35 -8.71
N GLY A 87 -3.89 -1.13 -9.57
CA GLY A 87 -4.13 -2.56 -9.34
C GLY A 87 -2.84 -3.35 -9.11
N ARG A 88 -1.88 -3.24 -10.04
CA ARG A 88 -0.59 -3.94 -9.95
C ARG A 88 0.20 -3.55 -8.72
N LEU A 89 0.18 -2.27 -8.31
CA LEU A 89 0.83 -1.80 -7.10
C LEU A 89 0.21 -2.42 -5.86
N THR A 90 -1.13 -2.45 -5.76
CA THR A 90 -1.86 -3.08 -4.65
C THR A 90 -1.55 -4.58 -4.56
N ASP A 91 -1.45 -5.27 -5.70
CA ASP A 91 -1.12 -6.70 -5.74
C ASP A 91 0.30 -6.97 -5.28
N ARG A 92 1.27 -6.18 -5.76
CA ARG A 92 2.67 -6.27 -5.35
C ARG A 92 2.86 -5.96 -3.87
N LEU A 93 2.14 -4.96 -3.34
CA LEU A 93 2.09 -4.67 -1.91
C LEU A 93 1.62 -5.89 -1.12
N SER A 94 0.47 -6.46 -1.49
CA SER A 94 -0.08 -7.62 -0.79
C SER A 94 0.87 -8.82 -0.83
N MET A 95 1.53 -9.06 -1.97
CA MET A 95 2.46 -10.18 -2.13
C MET A 95 3.74 -10.01 -1.30
N ASN A 96 4.30 -8.79 -1.23
CA ASN A 96 5.48 -8.56 -0.40
C ASN A 96 5.14 -8.56 1.10
N CYS A 97 3.95 -8.12 1.49
CA CYS A 97 3.49 -8.33 2.87
C CYS A 97 3.43 -9.82 3.20
N GLU A 98 2.88 -10.65 2.33
CA GLU A 98 2.84 -12.09 2.55
C GLU A 98 4.23 -12.70 2.71
N LYS A 99 5.20 -12.31 1.89
CA LYS A 99 6.60 -12.74 2.06
C LYS A 99 7.20 -12.30 3.40
N LEU A 100 6.91 -11.07 3.83
CA LEU A 100 7.37 -10.53 5.11
C LEU A 100 6.71 -11.21 6.32
N GLU A 101 5.55 -11.85 6.18
CA GLU A 101 4.94 -12.62 7.28
C GLU A 101 5.70 -13.92 7.60
N PHE A 102 6.49 -14.43 6.65
CA PHE A 102 7.28 -15.65 6.81
C PHE A 102 8.74 -15.37 7.23
N THR A 103 9.11 -14.11 7.46
CA THR A 103 10.47 -13.78 7.92
C THR A 103 10.62 -14.05 9.40
N ASN A 104 11.86 -14.29 9.82
CA ASN A 104 12.18 -14.60 11.21
C ASN A 104 12.37 -13.31 12.04
N SER A 105 11.34 -12.46 12.07
CA SER A 105 11.31 -11.24 12.88
C SER A 105 10.07 -11.19 13.76
N ASN A 106 10.22 -10.56 14.92
CA ASN A 106 9.12 -10.28 15.86
C ASN A 106 8.08 -9.30 15.28
N GLY A 107 8.39 -8.65 14.15
CA GLY A 107 7.52 -7.64 13.53
C GLY A 107 6.39 -8.19 12.65
N ARG A 108 6.26 -9.52 12.51
CA ARG A 108 5.28 -10.15 11.62
C ARG A 108 3.83 -9.76 11.90
N GLU A 109 3.48 -9.46 13.15
CA GLU A 109 2.11 -9.07 13.53
C GLU A 109 1.71 -7.73 12.93
N PHE A 110 2.67 -6.80 12.79
CA PHE A 110 2.45 -5.51 12.14
C PHE A 110 2.21 -5.69 10.64
N VAL A 111 2.84 -6.68 10.01
CA VAL A 111 2.60 -7.02 8.60
C VAL A 111 1.15 -7.50 8.38
N GLY A 112 0.61 -8.29 9.32
CA GLY A 112 -0.79 -8.69 9.30
C GLY A 112 -1.77 -7.51 9.41
N LEU A 113 -1.41 -6.45 10.13
CA LEU A 113 -2.18 -5.20 10.13
C LEU A 113 -2.17 -4.54 8.74
N LEU A 114 -1.01 -4.40 8.11
CA LEU A 114 -0.89 -3.82 6.77
C LEU A 114 -1.72 -4.60 5.74
N ARG A 115 -1.72 -5.94 5.78
CA ARG A 115 -2.57 -6.76 4.89
C ARG A 115 -4.05 -6.47 5.05
N ARG A 116 -4.52 -6.24 6.30
CA ARG A 116 -5.93 -5.90 6.57
C ARG A 116 -6.28 -4.55 5.95
N GLU A 117 -5.40 -3.55 6.05
CA GLU A 117 -5.62 -2.25 5.43
C GLU A 117 -5.57 -2.31 3.90
N ILE A 118 -4.67 -3.10 3.31
CA ILE A 118 -4.64 -3.35 1.85
C ILE A 118 -5.94 -4.02 1.37
N LYS A 119 -6.50 -4.97 2.13
CA LYS A 119 -7.80 -5.58 1.79
C LYS A 119 -8.94 -4.56 1.80
N LYS A 120 -8.95 -3.61 2.74
CA LYS A 120 -9.92 -2.50 2.76
C LYS A 120 -9.72 -1.57 1.56
N PHE A 121 -8.46 -1.22 1.26
CA PHE A 121 -8.11 -0.42 0.09
C PHE A 121 -8.59 -1.06 -1.21
N ARG A 122 -8.43 -2.37 -1.40
CA ARG A 122 -8.93 -3.08 -2.59
C ARG A 122 -10.43 -2.90 -2.81
N LYS A 123 -11.23 -2.90 -1.74
CA LYS A 123 -12.68 -2.65 -1.84
C LYS A 123 -12.97 -1.22 -2.30
N LEU A 124 -12.28 -0.24 -1.71
CA LEU A 124 -12.39 1.17 -2.12
C LEU A 124 -11.94 1.36 -3.57
N GLN A 125 -10.86 0.70 -3.98
CA GLN A 125 -10.32 0.74 -5.33
C GLN A 125 -11.31 0.20 -6.36
N GLN A 126 -12.04 -0.88 -6.03
CA GLN A 126 -13.08 -1.44 -6.91
C GLN A 126 -14.21 -0.44 -7.13
N VAL A 127 -14.69 0.21 -6.07
CA VAL A 127 -15.73 1.25 -6.16
C VAL A 127 -15.21 2.46 -6.95
N TRP A 128 -14.02 2.95 -6.63
CA TRP A 128 -13.37 4.07 -7.32
C TRP A 128 -13.23 3.84 -8.83
N ARG A 129 -12.85 2.62 -9.24
CA ARG A 129 -12.75 2.25 -10.65
C ARG A 129 -14.05 2.43 -11.44
N LEU A 130 -15.21 2.32 -10.78
CA LEU A 130 -16.51 2.51 -11.43
C LEU A 130 -16.89 3.98 -11.59
N THR A 131 -16.10 4.89 -11.00
CA THR A 131 -16.33 6.35 -11.04
C THR A 131 -15.47 7.07 -12.07
N LEU A 132 -14.66 6.33 -12.84
CA LEU A 132 -13.66 6.83 -13.80
C LEU A 132 -13.95 6.35 -15.22
#